data_AF-A0A1Z5J9E6-F1
#
_entry.id   AF-A0A1Z5J9E6-F1
#
_cell.length_a   1.000
_cell.length_b   1.000
_cell.length_c   1.000
_cell.angle_alpha   90.00
_cell.angle_beta   90.00
_cell.angle_gamma   90.00
#
_symmetry.space_group_name_H-M   'P 1'
#
loop_
_entity.id
_entity.type
_entity.pdbx_description
1 polymer ?
#
loop_
_entity_poly.entity_id
_entity_poly.type
_entity_poly.pdbx_seq_one_letter_code
_entity_poly.pdbx_strand_id
1 'polypeptide(L)'
;MEAAMYEGNQMQMDTEPPLDNEMEQDMMALADDEWLALTENEPEESPSVITPSIEHIMTGRPPNMLYLSCDGKYLTDYHVLLRKQIQFFEANEEESRAAAQGRNKPIVVGQVGIRCMHCALVPPDKRTRGAVYFPSKLEGVYQMALSMSNTHLCDTCPHIPKDLQQQLIFLRDMKQVVSGTGKNAWALRAGALGVYEDGYGLRYKSTLLG
;
A
#
# COMPACT_ATOMS: atom_id res chain seq x y z
N MET A 1 5.85 78.40 -2.42
CA MET A 1 5.83 77.47 -1.27
C MET A 1 4.93 76.33 -1.68
N GLU A 2 5.55 75.19 -1.98
CA GLU A 2 4.93 73.95 -2.49
C GLU A 2 4.06 73.26 -1.43
N ALA A 3 2.96 72.65 -1.87
CA ALA A 3 2.17 71.73 -1.06
C ALA A 3 2.26 70.34 -1.70
N ALA A 4 3.02 69.45 -1.07
CA ALA A 4 3.06 68.02 -1.36
C ALA A 4 2.40 67.29 -0.18
N MET A 5 1.33 66.52 -0.42
CA MET A 5 0.84 65.51 0.51
C MET A 5 0.41 64.25 -0.25
N TYR A 6 1.35 63.30 -0.24
CA TYR A 6 1.24 61.84 -0.21
C TYR A 6 -0.13 61.20 -0.51
N GLU A 7 -0.25 60.57 -1.68
CA GLU A 7 -1.28 59.57 -1.97
C GLU A 7 -0.79 58.18 -1.49
N GLY A 8 -1.54 57.55 -0.58
CA GLY A 8 -1.27 56.20 -0.09
C GLY A 8 -1.67 55.16 -1.13
N ASN A 9 -0.70 54.41 -1.64
CA ASN A 9 -0.93 53.31 -2.57
C ASN A 9 -1.28 52.04 -1.77
N GLN A 10 -2.54 51.62 -1.80
CA GLN A 10 -3.00 50.40 -1.13
C GLN A 10 -2.83 49.21 -2.06
N MET A 11 -1.75 48.46 -1.82
CA MET A 11 -1.41 47.25 -2.57
C MET A 11 -2.41 46.14 -2.21
N GLN A 12 -3.30 45.80 -3.14
CA GLN A 12 -4.20 44.66 -3.03
C GLN A 12 -3.36 43.38 -3.04
N MET A 13 -3.52 42.56 -2.00
CA MET A 13 -3.07 41.17 -2.02
C MET A 13 -4.10 40.36 -2.78
N ASP A 14 -3.74 39.92 -3.98
CA ASP A 14 -4.50 38.96 -4.76
C ASP A 14 -4.58 37.63 -3.97
N THR A 15 -5.75 37.31 -3.45
CA THR A 15 -6.04 35.97 -2.94
C THR A 15 -6.23 35.05 -4.15
N GLU A 16 -5.25 34.16 -4.37
CA GLU A 16 -5.37 33.05 -5.32
C GLU A 16 -6.60 32.20 -4.96
N PRO A 17 -7.41 31.76 -5.95
CA PRO A 17 -8.57 30.91 -5.70
C PRO A 17 -8.13 29.52 -5.20
N PRO A 18 -8.89 28.89 -4.29
CA PRO A 18 -8.56 27.57 -3.80
C PRO A 18 -8.71 26.55 -4.94
N LEU A 19 -7.64 25.82 -5.23
CA LEU A 19 -7.63 24.74 -6.22
C LEU A 19 -8.56 23.61 -5.79
N ASP A 20 -9.45 23.31 -6.72
CA ASP A 20 -10.63 22.46 -6.69
C ASP A 20 -10.37 21.07 -6.09
N ASN A 21 -11.02 20.80 -4.96
CA ASN A 21 -10.95 19.57 -4.15
C ASN A 21 -11.80 18.42 -4.71
N GLU A 22 -12.45 18.60 -5.86
CA GLU A 22 -13.30 17.59 -6.50
C GLU A 22 -12.47 16.56 -7.25
N MET A 23 -11.35 16.97 -7.87
CA MET A 23 -10.58 16.09 -8.76
C MET A 23 -9.88 14.92 -8.04
N GLU A 24 -9.48 15.10 -6.77
CA GLU A 24 -8.86 14.02 -5.98
C GLU A 24 -9.89 13.07 -5.35
N GLN A 25 -11.06 13.58 -4.98
CA GLN A 25 -12.18 12.75 -4.51
C GLN A 25 -12.80 11.97 -5.66
N ASP A 26 -12.91 12.61 -6.84
CA ASP A 26 -13.34 11.97 -8.07
C ASP A 26 -12.29 10.95 -8.55
N MET A 27 -10.98 11.23 -8.46
CA MET A 27 -9.96 10.24 -8.80
C MET A 27 -9.96 9.03 -7.84
N MET A 28 -10.35 9.22 -6.58
CA MET A 28 -10.50 8.12 -5.61
C MET A 28 -11.80 7.33 -5.83
N ALA A 29 -12.91 8.00 -6.18
CA ALA A 29 -14.19 7.36 -6.49
C ALA A 29 -14.17 6.65 -7.87
N LEU A 30 -13.51 7.23 -8.87
CA LEU A 30 -13.29 6.63 -10.19
C LEU A 30 -12.38 5.40 -10.09
N ALA A 31 -11.46 5.36 -9.13
CA ALA A 31 -10.61 4.19 -8.91
C ALA A 31 -11.39 3.00 -8.29
N ASP A 32 -12.52 3.24 -7.61
CA ASP A 32 -13.37 2.17 -7.08
C ASP A 32 -14.30 1.58 -8.17
N ASP A 33 -14.83 2.41 -9.08
CA ASP A 33 -15.66 1.98 -10.21
C ASP A 33 -14.84 1.34 -11.37
N GLU A 34 -13.63 1.83 -11.64
CA GLU A 34 -12.73 1.26 -12.65
C GLU A 34 -12.15 -0.10 -12.22
N TRP A 35 -12.01 -0.35 -10.91
CA TRP A 35 -11.53 -1.63 -10.38
C TRP A 35 -12.56 -2.76 -10.49
N LEU A 36 -13.86 -2.45 -10.59
CA LEU A 36 -14.90 -3.45 -10.88
C LEU A 36 -14.92 -3.87 -12.36
N ALA A 37 -14.53 -2.98 -13.28
CA ALA A 37 -14.60 -3.21 -14.72
C ALA A 37 -13.37 -3.94 -15.30
N LEU A 38 -12.21 -3.84 -14.65
CA LEU A 38 -10.95 -4.43 -15.13
C LEU A 38 -10.77 -5.93 -14.83
N THR A 39 -11.74 -6.59 -14.21
CA THR A 39 -11.68 -8.04 -13.93
C THR A 39 -12.32 -8.92 -15.01
N GLU A 40 -12.98 -8.36 -16.03
CA GLU A 40 -13.85 -9.14 -16.91
C GLU A 40 -13.36 -9.39 -18.35
N ASN A 41 -12.23 -8.84 -18.82
CA ASN A 41 -11.81 -9.08 -20.20
C ASN A 41 -10.30 -9.14 -20.40
N GLU A 42 -9.71 -10.33 -20.25
CA GLU A 42 -8.45 -10.69 -20.91
C GLU A 42 -8.66 -12.07 -21.57
N PRO A 43 -8.57 -12.19 -22.91
CA PRO A 43 -8.73 -13.47 -23.59
C PRO A 43 -7.52 -14.38 -23.35
N GLU A 44 -7.79 -15.63 -22.99
CA GLU A 44 -6.78 -16.67 -22.84
C GLU A 44 -6.18 -17.05 -24.20
N GLU A 45 -4.88 -16.81 -24.38
CA GLU A 45 -4.07 -17.55 -25.34
C GLU A 45 -2.84 -18.14 -24.67
N SER A 46 -2.85 -19.47 -24.55
CA SER A 46 -1.76 -20.31 -24.10
C SER A 46 -0.75 -20.57 -25.23
N PRO A 47 0.55 -20.52 -24.92
CA PRO A 47 1.48 -21.51 -25.47
C PRO A 47 2.13 -22.33 -24.36
N SER A 48 2.02 -23.65 -24.48
CA SER A 48 2.65 -24.64 -23.61
C SER A 48 4.19 -24.55 -23.70
N VAL A 49 4.81 -23.79 -22.80
CA VAL A 49 6.25 -23.86 -22.56
C VAL A 49 6.44 -24.65 -21.27
N ILE A 50 7.11 -25.80 -21.38
CA ILE A 50 7.57 -26.60 -20.25
C ILE A 50 8.56 -25.72 -19.48
N THR A 51 8.06 -25.05 -18.45
CA THR A 51 8.86 -24.31 -17.48
C THR A 51 9.34 -25.29 -16.41
N PRO A 52 10.60 -25.21 -15.96
CA PRO A 52 11.05 -26.00 -14.84
C PRO A 52 10.15 -25.65 -13.65
N SER A 53 9.56 -26.65 -13.02
CA SER A 53 8.72 -26.50 -11.84
C SER A 53 9.56 -25.87 -10.73
N ILE A 54 9.54 -24.53 -10.63
CA ILE A 54 10.03 -23.84 -9.44
C ILE A 54 9.08 -24.27 -8.34
N GLU A 55 9.53 -25.21 -7.52
CA GLU A 55 8.82 -25.60 -6.32
C GLU A 55 8.49 -24.31 -5.54
N HIS A 56 7.20 -24.11 -5.23
CA HIS A 56 6.70 -22.94 -4.51
C HIS A 56 7.11 -23.01 -3.03
N ILE A 57 8.40 -22.83 -2.77
CA ILE A 57 9.02 -22.97 -1.45
C ILE A 57 9.14 -21.58 -0.81
N MET A 58 8.92 -21.52 0.50
CA MET A 58 9.24 -20.33 1.29
C MET A 58 10.76 -20.16 1.41
N THR A 59 11.25 -18.93 1.36
CA THR A 59 12.65 -18.64 1.68
C THR A 59 12.95 -18.77 3.17
N GLY A 60 11.92 -18.81 4.01
CA GLY A 60 12.06 -18.87 5.47
C GLY A 60 12.44 -17.52 6.06
N ARG A 61 12.31 -16.43 5.28
CA ARG A 61 12.65 -15.10 5.74
C ARG A 61 11.66 -14.66 6.83
N PRO A 62 12.14 -14.05 7.93
CA PRO A 62 11.23 -13.48 8.90
C PRO A 62 10.41 -12.35 8.26
N PRO A 63 9.18 -12.10 8.75
CA PRO A 63 8.41 -10.95 8.33
C PRO A 63 9.20 -9.65 8.51
N ASN A 64 9.17 -8.77 7.51
CA ASN A 64 9.93 -7.53 7.50
C ASN A 64 8.99 -6.34 7.49
N MET A 65 9.29 -5.31 8.28
CA MET A 65 8.51 -4.07 8.27
C MET A 65 8.61 -3.41 6.89
N LEU A 66 7.51 -2.87 6.38
CA LEU A 66 7.59 -2.03 5.18
C LEU A 66 8.41 -0.77 5.45
N TYR A 67 8.38 -0.27 6.69
CA TYR A 67 9.12 0.92 7.08
C TYR A 67 10.63 0.80 6.83
N LEU A 68 11.20 1.83 6.23
CA LEU A 68 12.64 2.03 6.11
C LEU A 68 13.04 3.34 6.81
N SER A 69 14.23 3.39 7.42
CA SER A 69 14.70 4.56 8.17
C SER A 69 14.77 5.85 7.33
N CYS A 70 14.90 5.74 6.01
CA CYS A 70 14.89 6.87 5.09
C CYS A 70 13.49 7.27 4.58
N ASP A 71 12.40 6.61 4.99
CA ASP A 71 11.03 6.90 4.52
C ASP A 71 10.63 8.36 4.76
N GLY A 72 10.98 8.94 5.92
CA GLY A 72 10.63 10.33 6.27
C GLY A 72 11.27 11.40 5.39
N LYS A 73 12.16 11.03 4.46
CA LYS A 73 12.72 11.95 3.46
C LYS A 73 11.88 12.03 2.18
N TYR A 74 10.98 11.06 1.97
CA TYR A 74 10.28 10.87 0.69
C TYR A 74 8.78 10.62 0.81
N LEU A 75 8.27 10.42 2.02
CA LEU A 75 6.88 10.08 2.28
C LEU A 75 6.29 11.05 3.31
N THR A 76 4.99 11.28 3.21
CA THR A 76 4.22 12.03 4.21
C THR A 76 4.22 11.30 5.55
N ASP A 77 3.97 12.01 6.65
CA ASP A 77 3.90 11.41 7.98
C ASP A 77 2.86 10.28 8.05
N TYR A 78 1.74 10.45 7.34
CA TYR A 78 0.72 9.39 7.19
C TYR A 78 1.33 8.11 6.62
N HIS A 79 2.03 8.19 5.49
CA HIS A 79 2.63 7.01 4.86
C HIS A 79 3.78 6.43 5.68
N VAL A 80 4.57 7.25 6.36
CA VAL A 80 5.60 6.77 7.28
C VAL A 80 4.95 5.97 8.41
N LEU A 81 3.90 6.51 9.04
CA LEU A 81 3.22 5.83 10.13
C LEU A 81 2.54 4.55 9.67
N LEU A 82 1.89 4.59 8.49
CA LEU A 82 1.26 3.42 7.87
C LEU A 82 2.26 2.30 7.61
N ARG A 83 3.43 2.61 7.02
CA ARG A 83 4.47 1.60 6.76
C ARG A 83 5.03 0.97 8.03
N LYS A 84 5.01 1.69 9.15
CA LYS A 84 5.35 1.15 10.47
C LYS A 84 4.30 0.18 11.02
N GLN A 85 3.10 0.09 10.44
CA GLN A 85 2.05 -0.84 10.88
C GLN A 85 1.92 -2.09 10.00
N ILE A 86 2.69 -2.15 8.90
CA ILE A 86 2.55 -3.18 7.88
C ILE A 86 3.86 -3.96 7.74
N GLN A 87 3.73 -5.28 7.66
CA GLN A 87 4.83 -6.19 7.39
C GLN A 87 4.66 -6.90 6.05
N PHE A 88 5.77 -7.08 5.33
CA PHE A 88 5.88 -8.14 4.33
C PHE A 88 6.04 -9.49 5.03
N PHE A 89 5.42 -10.53 4.47
CA PHE A 89 5.55 -11.89 4.95
C PHE A 89 5.33 -12.90 3.82
N GLU A 90 5.82 -14.12 4.00
CA GLU A 90 5.57 -15.23 3.08
C GLU A 90 4.32 -16.00 3.49
N ALA A 91 3.44 -16.30 2.54
CA ALA A 91 2.32 -17.20 2.75
C ALA A 91 2.83 -18.60 3.10
N ASN A 92 2.39 -19.13 4.24
CA ASN A 92 2.55 -20.54 4.56
C ASN A 92 1.33 -21.34 4.05
N GLU A 93 1.26 -22.63 4.36
CA GLU A 93 0.12 -23.48 3.96
C GLU A 93 -1.22 -23.01 4.53
N GLU A 94 -1.24 -22.53 5.79
CA GLU A 94 -2.45 -22.03 6.42
C GLU A 94 -2.96 -20.75 5.75
N GLU A 95 -2.05 -19.84 5.41
CA GLU A 95 -2.34 -18.60 4.68
C GLU A 95 -2.88 -18.91 3.27
N SER A 96 -2.24 -19.83 2.56
CA SER A 96 -2.68 -20.28 1.24
C SER A 96 -4.09 -20.86 1.29
N ARG A 97 -4.37 -21.71 2.30
CA ARG A 97 -5.69 -22.34 2.47
C ARG A 97 -6.77 -21.32 2.85
N ALA A 98 -6.47 -20.40 3.76
CA ALA A 98 -7.41 -19.37 4.19
C ALA A 98 -7.73 -18.37 3.05
N ALA A 99 -6.74 -18.03 2.23
CA ALA A 99 -6.90 -17.11 1.12
C ALA A 99 -7.51 -17.74 -0.15
N ALA A 100 -7.69 -19.06 -0.20
CA ALA A 100 -8.25 -19.77 -1.36
C ALA A 100 -9.74 -19.46 -1.61
N GLN A 101 -10.46 -18.93 -0.62
CA GLN A 101 -11.89 -18.66 -0.73
C GLN A 101 -12.17 -17.34 -1.48
N GLY A 102 -12.78 -17.43 -2.66
CA GLY A 102 -13.33 -16.27 -3.39
C GLY A 102 -12.34 -15.44 -4.21
N ARG A 103 -11.11 -15.91 -4.44
CA ARG A 103 -10.13 -15.25 -5.33
C ARG A 103 -10.04 -15.97 -6.68
N ASN A 104 -9.95 -15.20 -7.76
CA ASN A 104 -9.73 -15.74 -9.11
C ASN A 104 -8.37 -16.44 -9.25
N LYS A 105 -7.36 -16.00 -8.50
CA LYS A 105 -6.03 -16.63 -8.45
C LYS A 105 -5.73 -17.10 -7.02
N PRO A 106 -5.42 -18.40 -6.82
CA PRO A 106 -5.07 -18.93 -5.51
C PRO A 106 -3.77 -18.33 -5.02
N ILE A 107 -3.64 -18.19 -3.70
CA ILE A 107 -2.37 -17.83 -3.06
C ILE A 107 -1.53 -19.09 -2.94
N VAL A 108 -0.28 -19.01 -3.39
CA VAL A 108 0.66 -20.13 -3.34
C VAL A 108 1.63 -19.97 -2.16
N VAL A 109 2.10 -21.10 -1.62
CA VAL A 109 3.10 -21.11 -0.54
C VAL A 109 4.36 -20.33 -0.99
N GLY A 110 4.90 -19.52 -0.09
CA GLY A 110 6.03 -18.61 -0.35
C GLY A 110 5.66 -17.31 -1.08
N GLN A 111 4.38 -17.08 -1.43
CA GLN A 111 3.98 -15.81 -2.02
C GLN A 111 4.07 -14.70 -0.98
N VAL A 112 4.69 -13.58 -1.36
CA VAL A 112 4.86 -12.43 -0.49
C VAL A 112 3.57 -11.60 -0.47
N GLY A 113 3.02 -11.46 0.73
CA GLY A 113 1.91 -10.57 1.02
C GLY A 113 2.32 -9.43 1.93
N ILE A 114 1.38 -8.52 2.16
CA ILE A 114 1.44 -7.54 3.25
C ILE A 114 0.39 -7.88 4.30
N ARG A 115 0.71 -7.64 5.57
CA ARG A 115 -0.23 -7.84 6.68
C ARG A 115 -0.11 -6.76 7.74
N CYS A 116 -1.19 -6.58 8.50
CA CYS A 116 -1.19 -5.79 9.72
C CYS A 116 -0.29 -6.45 10.77
N MET A 117 0.69 -5.70 11.28
CA MET A 117 1.63 -6.22 12.28
C MET A 117 0.94 -6.60 13.60
N HIS A 118 -0.15 -5.92 13.94
CA HIS A 118 -0.91 -6.15 15.17
C HIS A 118 -1.74 -7.44 15.12
N CYS A 119 -2.10 -7.87 13.90
CA CYS A 119 -2.85 -9.10 13.64
C CYS A 119 -1.93 -10.28 13.27
N ALA A 120 -0.61 -10.09 13.28
CA ALA A 120 0.36 -11.07 12.78
C ALA A 120 0.31 -12.42 13.53
N LEU A 121 -0.06 -12.40 14.81
CA LEU A 121 -0.18 -13.60 15.65
C LEU A 121 -1.60 -14.19 15.68
N VAL A 122 -2.56 -13.53 15.04
CA VAL A 122 -3.92 -14.07 14.91
C VAL A 122 -3.90 -15.15 13.81
N PRO A 123 -4.49 -16.33 14.05
CA PRO A 123 -4.61 -17.37 13.03
C PRO A 123 -5.31 -16.86 11.76
N PRO A 124 -4.89 -17.28 10.55
CA PRO A 124 -5.43 -16.74 9.29
C PRO A 124 -6.96 -16.78 9.17
N ASP A 125 -7.59 -17.85 9.67
CA ASP A 125 -9.04 -18.07 9.67
C ASP A 125 -9.82 -17.17 10.64
N LYS A 126 -9.14 -16.56 11.60
CA LYS A 126 -9.73 -15.69 12.64
C LYS A 126 -9.42 -14.22 12.46
N ARG A 127 -8.60 -13.85 11.47
CA ARG A 127 -8.29 -12.45 11.20
C ARG A 127 -9.51 -11.74 10.63
N THR A 128 -9.71 -10.51 11.09
CA THR A 128 -10.72 -9.62 10.50
C THR A 128 -10.38 -9.34 9.04
N ARG A 129 -11.42 -9.10 8.23
CA ARG A 129 -11.26 -8.71 6.82
C ARG A 129 -10.31 -7.51 6.69
N GLY A 130 -9.48 -7.53 5.64
CA GLY A 130 -8.52 -6.46 5.35
C GLY A 130 -7.23 -6.50 6.18
N ALA A 131 -7.04 -7.48 7.07
CA ALA A 131 -5.79 -7.62 7.82
C ALA A 131 -4.60 -8.11 6.97
N VAL A 132 -4.85 -8.68 5.79
CA VAL A 132 -3.87 -9.30 4.90
C VAL A 132 -4.23 -9.02 3.44
N TYR A 133 -3.22 -8.71 2.62
CA TYR A 133 -3.35 -8.59 1.17
C TYR A 133 -2.17 -9.25 0.46
N PHE A 134 -2.44 -9.78 -0.73
CA PHE A 134 -1.44 -10.38 -1.61
C PHE A 134 -1.44 -9.62 -2.94
N PRO A 135 -0.66 -8.54 -3.07
CA PRO A 135 -0.46 -7.86 -4.35
C PRO A 135 0.22 -8.81 -5.36
N SER A 136 -0.17 -8.69 -6.62
CA SER A 136 0.46 -9.42 -7.73
C SER A 136 1.70 -8.71 -8.29
N LYS A 137 1.78 -7.38 -8.13
CA LYS A 137 2.85 -6.51 -8.63
C LYS A 137 3.35 -5.58 -7.53
N LEU A 138 4.60 -5.12 -7.65
CA LEU A 138 5.28 -4.24 -6.70
C LEU A 138 4.57 -2.88 -6.60
N GLU A 139 4.09 -2.36 -7.72
CA GLU A 139 3.32 -1.11 -7.77
C GLU A 139 1.99 -1.23 -7.01
N GLY A 140 1.43 -2.45 -6.95
CA GLY A 140 0.19 -2.75 -6.23
C GLY A 140 0.34 -2.69 -4.71
N VAL A 141 1.56 -2.74 -4.16
CA VAL A 141 1.79 -2.69 -2.70
C VAL A 141 1.23 -1.40 -2.10
N TYR A 142 1.40 -0.27 -2.80
CA TYR A 142 0.88 1.02 -2.35
C TYR A 142 -0.64 0.98 -2.17
N GLN A 143 -1.36 0.50 -3.18
CA GLN A 143 -2.82 0.45 -3.14
C GLN A 143 -3.32 -0.53 -2.07
N MET A 144 -2.71 -1.71 -1.97
CA MET A 144 -3.10 -2.68 -0.95
C MET A 144 -2.85 -2.17 0.48
N ALA A 145 -1.79 -1.37 0.68
CA ALA A 145 -1.53 -0.74 1.97
C ALA A 145 -2.57 0.35 2.30
N LEU A 146 -3.02 1.12 1.30
CA LEU A 146 -4.13 2.05 1.48
C LEU A 146 -5.44 1.32 1.81
N SER A 147 -5.76 0.24 1.09
CA SER A 147 -6.94 -0.59 1.39
C SER A 147 -6.89 -1.13 2.82
N MET A 148 -5.73 -1.63 3.27
CA MET A 148 -5.52 -2.05 4.66
C MET A 148 -5.69 -0.91 5.65
N SER A 149 -5.19 0.28 5.33
CA SER A 149 -5.39 1.45 6.17
C SER A 149 -6.87 1.76 6.37
N ASN A 150 -7.60 1.89 5.25
CA ASN A 150 -8.98 2.36 5.25
C ASN A 150 -9.97 1.34 5.80
N THR A 151 -9.82 0.06 5.44
CA THR A 151 -10.80 -0.99 5.78
C THR A 151 -10.48 -1.74 7.08
N HIS A 152 -9.22 -1.66 7.53
CA HIS A 152 -8.76 -2.40 8.69
C HIS A 152 -8.14 -1.50 9.77
N LEU A 153 -6.99 -0.87 9.52
CA LEU A 153 -6.25 -0.16 10.57
C LEU A 153 -7.05 1.00 11.16
N CYS A 154 -7.72 1.80 10.34
CA CYS A 154 -8.50 2.97 10.77
C CYS A 154 -9.94 2.66 11.19
N ASP A 155 -10.40 1.43 11.03
CA ASP A 155 -11.81 1.07 11.23
C ASP A 155 -11.94 -0.18 12.10
N THR A 156 -11.72 -1.36 11.52
CA THR A 156 -12.13 -2.64 12.12
C THR A 156 -11.05 -3.35 12.96
N CYS A 157 -9.81 -2.87 12.96
CA CYS A 157 -8.70 -3.59 13.60
C CYS A 157 -8.90 -3.66 15.13
N PRO A 158 -9.01 -4.87 15.72
CA PRO A 158 -9.21 -5.02 17.16
C PRO A 158 -7.89 -4.98 17.95
N HIS A 159 -6.74 -5.10 17.27
CA HIS A 159 -5.43 -5.27 17.90
C HIS A 159 -4.51 -4.05 17.80
N ILE A 160 -4.84 -3.06 16.96
CA ILE A 160 -4.08 -1.81 16.89
C ILE A 160 -4.27 -1.00 18.18
N PRO A 161 -3.19 -0.45 18.77
CA PRO A 161 -3.29 0.50 19.87
C PRO A 161 -4.18 1.69 19.51
N LYS A 162 -5.06 2.11 20.43
CA LYS A 162 -6.10 3.12 20.13
C LYS A 162 -5.54 4.51 19.84
N ASP A 163 -4.50 4.89 20.56
CA ASP A 163 -3.71 6.10 20.32
C ASP A 163 -3.11 6.10 18.91
N LEU A 164 -2.55 4.96 18.48
CA LEU A 164 -1.95 4.80 17.17
C LEU A 164 -2.99 4.82 16.04
N GLN A 165 -4.14 4.18 16.26
CA GLN A 165 -5.28 4.22 15.35
C GLN A 165 -5.78 5.66 15.17
N GLN A 166 -5.95 6.40 16.27
CA GLN A 166 -6.36 7.81 16.22
C GLN A 166 -5.34 8.68 15.48
N GLN A 167 -4.05 8.45 15.69
CA GLN A 167 -2.99 9.17 14.99
C GLN A 167 -3.01 8.88 13.48
N LEU A 168 -3.24 7.63 13.07
CA LEU A 168 -3.39 7.27 11.66
C LEU A 168 -4.60 7.96 11.01
N ILE A 169 -5.75 7.96 11.68
CA ILE A 169 -6.97 8.63 11.22
C ILE A 169 -6.72 10.13 11.06
N PHE A 170 -6.13 10.76 12.08
CA PHE A 170 -5.81 12.19 12.05
C PHE A 170 -4.88 12.55 10.87
N LEU A 171 -3.80 11.79 10.68
CA LEU A 171 -2.83 12.03 9.60
C LEU A 171 -3.42 11.76 8.21
N ARG A 172 -4.34 10.80 8.08
CA ARG A 172 -5.06 10.50 6.84
C ARG A 172 -5.94 11.68 6.42
N ASP A 173 -6.64 12.28 7.37
CA ASP A 173 -7.62 13.35 7.11
C ASP A 173 -6.96 14.73 6.93
N MET A 174 -5.69 14.86 7.31
CA MET A 174 -4.89 16.05 7.09
C MET A 174 -4.50 16.19 5.61
N LYS A 175 -4.78 17.36 5.01
CA LYS A 175 -4.27 17.73 3.69
C LYS A 175 -2.74 17.88 3.76
N GLN A 176 -2.01 16.86 3.31
CA GLN A 176 -0.56 16.93 3.15
C GLN A 176 -0.20 17.04 1.67
N VAL A 177 0.61 18.04 1.32
CA VAL A 177 1.11 18.21 -0.05
C VAL A 177 2.00 17.02 -0.38
N VAL A 178 1.53 16.15 -1.28
CA VAL A 178 2.27 14.97 -1.72
C VAL A 178 3.27 15.41 -2.79
N SER A 179 4.58 15.15 -2.57
CA SER A 179 5.52 15.12 -3.69
C SER A 179 5.26 13.83 -4.47
N GLY A 180 4.94 13.95 -5.76
CA GLY A 180 4.33 12.91 -6.62
C GLY A 180 5.17 11.65 -6.91
N THR A 181 5.70 10.98 -5.88
CA THR A 181 6.59 9.81 -6.01
C THR A 181 6.09 8.58 -5.24
N GLY A 182 4.87 8.63 -4.68
CA GLY A 182 4.33 7.60 -3.78
C GLY A 182 4.42 6.16 -4.30
N LYS A 183 3.77 5.84 -5.43
CA LYS A 183 3.71 4.45 -5.95
C LYS A 183 5.10 3.87 -6.27
N ASN A 184 5.91 4.63 -7.03
CA ASN A 184 7.26 4.21 -7.42
C ASN A 184 8.19 4.06 -6.20
N ALA A 185 8.07 4.94 -5.20
CA ALA A 185 8.82 4.82 -3.97
C ALA A 185 8.48 3.54 -3.21
N TRP A 186 7.21 3.11 -3.20
CA TRP A 186 6.79 1.87 -2.55
C TRP A 186 7.34 0.63 -3.27
N ALA A 187 7.24 0.59 -4.60
CA ALA A 187 7.77 -0.50 -5.42
C ALA A 187 9.30 -0.62 -5.29
N LEU A 188 10.03 0.49 -5.41
CA LEU A 188 11.49 0.52 -5.27
C LEU A 188 11.94 -0.02 -3.90
N ARG A 189 11.23 0.36 -2.83
CA ARG A 189 11.56 -0.06 -1.46
C ARG A 189 11.24 -1.53 -1.21
N ALA A 190 10.14 -2.04 -1.76
CA ALA A 190 9.86 -3.47 -1.75
C ALA A 190 10.97 -4.25 -2.48
N GLY A 191 11.43 -3.76 -3.63
CA GLY A 191 12.59 -4.29 -4.34
C GLY A 191 13.88 -4.30 -3.50
N ALA A 192 14.14 -3.23 -2.76
CA ALA A 192 15.28 -3.13 -1.85
C ALA A 192 15.23 -4.14 -0.68
N LEU A 193 14.03 -4.57 -0.27
CA LEU A 193 13.83 -5.64 0.70
C LEU A 193 13.98 -7.05 0.09
N GLY A 194 14.34 -7.13 -1.19
CA GLY A 194 14.52 -8.38 -1.93
C GLY A 194 13.22 -8.97 -2.46
N VAL A 195 12.13 -8.19 -2.52
CA VAL A 195 10.88 -8.61 -3.14
C VAL A 195 10.98 -8.45 -4.66
N TYR A 196 10.49 -9.42 -5.42
CA TYR A 196 10.41 -9.37 -6.88
C TYR A 196 9.09 -9.97 -7.38
N GLU A 197 8.75 -9.74 -8.65
CA GLU A 197 7.53 -10.25 -9.28
C GLU A 197 7.81 -11.58 -10.00
N ASP A 198 6.94 -12.57 -9.82
CA ASP A 198 6.91 -13.84 -10.56
C ASP A 198 5.53 -14.07 -11.21
N GLY A 199 5.33 -15.24 -11.83
CA GLY A 199 4.06 -15.58 -12.49
C GLY A 199 2.85 -15.74 -11.54
N TYR A 200 3.08 -15.85 -10.23
CA TYR A 200 2.06 -16.06 -9.20
C TYR A 200 1.85 -14.84 -8.29
N GLY A 201 2.78 -13.88 -8.28
CA GLY A 201 2.71 -12.63 -7.56
C GLY A 201 4.08 -12.20 -7.05
N LEU A 202 4.14 -11.68 -5.83
CA LEU A 202 5.40 -11.26 -5.23
C LEU A 202 6.13 -12.43 -4.56
N ARG A 203 7.47 -12.41 -4.60
CA ARG A 203 8.37 -13.40 -3.99
C ARG A 203 9.56 -12.73 -3.34
N TYR A 204 10.19 -13.41 -2.38
CA TYR A 204 11.51 -13.04 -1.93
C TYR A 204 12.60 -13.71 -2.75
N LYS A 205 13.66 -12.97 -3.08
CA LYS A 205 14.89 -13.55 -3.60
C LYS A 205 15.44 -14.55 -2.59
N SER A 206 15.73 -15.78 -3.05
CA SER A 206 16.42 -16.75 -2.22
C SER A 206 17.75 -16.16 -1.75
N THR A 207 17.93 -16.09 -0.44
CA THR A 207 19.25 -15.85 0.13
C THR A 207 19.95 -17.19 0.06
N LEU A 208 20.62 -17.49 -1.06
CA LEU A 208 21.60 -18.58 -1.04
C LEU A 208 22.60 -18.19 0.05
N LEU A 209 22.56 -18.91 1.18
CA LEU A 209 23.62 -18.87 2.17
C LEU A 209 24.89 -19.25 1.40
N GLY A 210 25.76 -18.26 1.18
CA GLY A 210 27.15 -18.51 0.80
C GLY A 210 27.91 -19.14 1.96
#